data_AF-T1ALI8-F1
#
_entry.id   AF-T1ALI8-F1
#
_cell.length_a   1.000
_cell.length_b   1.000
_cell.length_c   1.000
_cell.angle_alpha   90.00
_cell.angle_beta   90.00
_cell.angle_gamma   90.00
#
_symmetry.space_group_name_H-M   'P 1'
#
loop_
_entity.id
_entity.type
_entity.pdbx_description
1 polymer ?
#
loop_
_entity_poly.entity_id
_entity_poly.type
_entity_poly.pdbx_seq_one_letter_code
_entity_poly.pdbx_strand_id
1 'polypeptide(L)'
;REAGYTVDWTVNDKGHPSFELREVPEALREAWSSRKAEIDAALEARGTTRADATADQKQAAALDTRQAKDVQDRAALAEDWRSTARTHGFEPEQRPLGRTLDAAERAAAADTAVHRAAEHLAERDARFSARDLAHEARIASQGQASEK
;
A
#
# COMPACT_ATOMS: atom_id res chain seq x y z
N ARG A 1 4.64 10.13 -6.45
CA ARG A 1 4.90 10.58 -7.84
C ARG A 1 5.38 12.02 -7.93
N GLU A 2 4.67 13.02 -7.39
CA GLU A 2 5.24 14.39 -7.37
C GLU A 2 6.57 14.45 -6.60
N ALA A 3 6.74 13.59 -5.59
CA ALA A 3 8.02 13.38 -4.89
C ALA A 3 8.98 12.42 -5.60
N GLY A 4 8.72 12.03 -6.86
CA GLY A 4 9.62 11.23 -7.70
C GLY A 4 9.50 9.71 -7.56
N TYR A 5 8.88 9.21 -6.49
CA TYR A 5 8.73 7.76 -6.29
C TYR A 5 7.81 7.07 -7.29
N THR A 6 8.21 5.86 -7.65
CA THR A 6 7.42 4.89 -8.42
C THR A 6 6.56 4.07 -7.46
N VAL A 7 5.33 3.80 -7.87
CA VAL A 7 4.35 3.12 -7.03
C VAL A 7 3.92 1.83 -7.71
N ASP A 8 4.10 0.72 -7.01
CA ASP A 8 3.59 -0.59 -7.43
C ASP A 8 2.21 -0.80 -6.80
N TRP A 9 1.18 -0.77 -7.63
CA TRP A 9 -0.21 -0.92 -7.21
C TRP A 9 -0.64 -2.38 -7.22
N THR A 10 -1.42 -2.75 -6.21
CA THR A 10 -2.08 -4.05 -6.12
C THR A 10 -3.55 -3.85 -5.76
N VAL A 11 -4.40 -4.77 -6.21
CA VAL A 11 -5.81 -4.83 -5.80
C VAL A 11 -6.04 -6.23 -5.29
N ASN A 12 -6.55 -6.36 -4.07
CA ASN A 12 -6.81 -7.68 -3.50
C ASN A 12 -8.07 -8.33 -4.12
N ASP A 13 -8.34 -9.57 -3.73
CA ASP A 13 -9.52 -10.36 -4.11
C ASP A 13 -10.87 -9.67 -3.83
N LYS A 14 -10.90 -8.73 -2.87
CA LYS A 14 -12.08 -7.95 -2.49
C LYS A 14 -12.19 -6.62 -3.24
N GLY A 15 -11.30 -6.35 -4.20
CA GLY A 15 -11.29 -5.09 -4.94
C GLY A 15 -10.69 -3.92 -4.16
N HIS A 16 -10.03 -4.17 -3.03
CA HIS A 16 -9.43 -3.09 -2.25
C HIS A 16 -8.01 -2.80 -2.76
N PRO A 17 -7.73 -1.58 -3.22
CA PRO A 17 -6.41 -1.22 -3.70
C PRO A 17 -5.43 -0.99 -2.54
N SER A 18 -4.17 -1.35 -2.78
CA SER A 18 -3.01 -1.01 -1.96
C SER A 18 -1.84 -0.63 -2.87
N PHE A 19 -0.77 -0.10 -2.28
CA PHE A 19 0.44 0.18 -3.03
C PHE A 19 1.70 0.08 -2.18
N GLU A 20 2.82 -0.11 -2.85
CA GLU A 20 4.17 -0.04 -2.28
C GLU A 20 5.04 0.91 -3.10
N LEU A 21 6.06 1.49 -2.47
CA LEU A 21 7.07 2.26 -3.19
C LEU A 21 8.10 1.30 -3.76
N ARG A 22 8.28 1.32 -5.09
CA ARG A 22 9.20 0.40 -5.77
C ARG A 22 10.64 0.56 -5.26
N GLU A 23 11.02 1.79 -4.93
CA GLU A 23 12.36 2.12 -4.46
C GLU A 23 12.65 1.57 -3.06
N VAL A 24 11.65 1.11 -2.31
CA VAL A 24 11.82 0.52 -0.98
C VAL A 24 11.90 -1.02 -1.12
N PRO A 25 13.06 -1.64 -0.83
CA PRO A 25 13.22 -3.08 -0.99
C PRO A 25 12.22 -3.89 -0.15
N GLU A 26 11.71 -4.99 -0.72
CA GLU A 26 10.79 -5.90 0.00
C GLU A 26 11.37 -6.42 1.30
N ALA A 27 12.64 -6.82 1.31
CA ALA A 27 13.33 -7.28 2.51
C ALA A 27 13.34 -6.22 3.64
N LEU A 28 13.42 -4.94 3.29
CA LEU A 28 13.35 -3.84 4.27
C LEU A 28 11.93 -3.67 4.80
N ARG A 29 10.91 -3.75 3.93
CA ARG A 29 9.50 -3.69 4.35
C ARG A 29 9.17 -4.82 5.32
N GLU A 30 9.64 -6.03 5.06
CA GLU A 30 9.47 -7.17 5.97
C GLU A 30 10.24 -6.97 7.28
N ALA A 31 11.48 -6.48 7.24
CA ALA A 31 12.27 -6.19 8.44
C ALA A 31 11.59 -5.19 9.39
N TRP A 32 10.92 -4.16 8.84
CA TRP A 32 10.14 -3.20 9.62
C TRP A 32 8.73 -3.67 9.99
N SER A 33 8.30 -4.83 9.49
CA SER A 33 6.97 -5.39 9.74
C SER A 33 6.94 -6.33 10.95
N SER A 34 7.68 -6.02 12.02
CA SER A 34 7.78 -6.85 13.23
C SER A 34 6.41 -7.24 13.81
N ARG A 35 5.48 -6.29 13.87
CA ARG A 35 4.11 -6.53 14.36
C ARG A 35 3.35 -7.55 13.51
N LYS A 36 3.55 -7.53 12.19
CA LYS A 36 2.94 -8.53 11.29
C LYS A 36 3.50 -9.91 11.61
N ALA A 37 4.82 -10.03 11.74
CA ALA A 37 5.48 -11.29 12.06
C ALA A 37 5.03 -11.87 13.42
N GLU A 38 4.90 -11.03 14.46
CA GLU A 38 4.38 -11.44 15.77
C GLU A 38 2.95 -12.00 15.69
N ILE A 39 2.07 -11.33 14.94
CA ILE A 39 0.68 -11.77 14.77
C ILE A 39 0.63 -13.10 14.00
N ASP A 40 1.39 -13.20 12.92
CA ASP A 40 1.45 -14.40 12.09
C ASP A 40 1.96 -15.59 12.92
N ALA A 41 3.03 -15.42 13.71
CA ALA A 41 3.54 -16.43 14.64
C ALA A 41 2.51 -16.83 15.72
N ALA A 42 1.73 -15.88 16.25
CA ALA A 42 0.71 -16.19 17.25
C ALA A 42 -0.50 -16.94 16.67
N LEU A 43 -0.82 -16.73 15.39
CA LEU A 43 -1.80 -17.53 14.67
C LEU A 43 -1.28 -18.95 14.42
N GLU A 44 -0.02 -19.07 13.99
CA GLU A 44 0.63 -20.38 13.77
C GLU A 44 0.70 -21.20 15.06
N ALA A 45 1.03 -20.58 16.19
CA ALA A 45 1.01 -21.23 17.51
C ALA A 45 -0.38 -21.76 17.91
N ARG A 46 -1.45 -21.25 17.30
CA ARG A 46 -2.85 -21.71 17.48
C ARG A 46 -3.29 -22.69 16.39
N GLY A 47 -2.38 -23.13 15.53
CA GLY A 47 -2.65 -24.09 14.46
C GLY A 47 -3.43 -23.52 13.28
N THR A 48 -3.38 -22.19 13.07
CA THR A 48 -4.01 -21.53 11.92
C THR A 48 -3.03 -20.60 11.22
N THR A 49 -3.42 -20.04 10.08
CA THR A 49 -2.62 -19.09 9.32
C THR A 49 -3.38 -17.78 9.16
N ARG A 50 -2.71 -16.73 8.69
CA ARG A 50 -3.38 -15.47 8.34
C ARG A 50 -4.41 -15.65 7.22
N ALA A 51 -4.22 -16.61 6.31
CA ALA A 51 -5.19 -16.88 5.24
C ALA A 51 -6.46 -17.54 5.80
N ASP A 52 -6.28 -18.54 6.67
CA ASP A 52 -7.36 -19.41 7.13
C ASP A 52 -8.07 -18.93 8.40
N ALA A 53 -7.43 -18.07 9.19
CA ALA A 53 -8.00 -17.61 10.46
C ALA A 53 -9.26 -16.75 10.26
N THR A 54 -10.24 -16.95 11.15
CA THR A 54 -11.45 -16.14 11.24
C THR A 54 -11.12 -14.71 11.67
N ALA A 55 -12.08 -13.79 11.49
CA ALA A 55 -11.93 -12.41 11.94
C ALA A 55 -11.64 -12.31 13.44
N ASP A 56 -12.35 -13.08 14.27
CA ASP A 56 -12.17 -13.10 15.72
C ASP A 56 -10.80 -13.65 16.12
N GLN A 57 -10.31 -14.70 15.44
CA GLN A 57 -8.98 -15.24 15.68
C GLN A 57 -7.88 -14.24 15.35
N LYS A 58 -8.00 -13.53 14.22
CA LYS A 58 -7.07 -12.46 13.82
C LYS A 58 -7.08 -11.31 14.83
N GLN A 59 -8.26 -10.91 15.30
CA GLN A 59 -8.41 -9.87 16.31
C GLN A 59 -7.78 -10.29 17.65
N ALA A 60 -8.05 -11.52 18.11
CA ALA A 60 -7.46 -12.05 19.33
C ALA A 60 -5.92 -12.09 19.24
N ALA A 61 -5.36 -12.66 18.16
CA ALA A 61 -3.92 -12.68 17.95
C ALA A 61 -3.30 -11.26 17.94
N ALA A 62 -3.97 -10.30 17.32
CA ALA A 62 -3.54 -8.90 17.28
C ALA A 62 -3.63 -8.17 18.63
N LEU A 63 -4.51 -8.58 19.53
CA LEU A 63 -4.57 -8.03 20.88
C LEU A 63 -3.56 -8.70 21.80
N ASP A 64 -3.45 -10.03 21.74
CA ASP A 64 -2.61 -10.82 22.64
C ASP A 64 -1.11 -10.55 22.45
N THR A 65 -0.70 -10.22 21.24
CA THR A 65 0.71 -9.90 20.93
C THR A 65 1.03 -8.42 21.08
N ARG A 66 0.06 -7.58 21.49
CA ARG A 66 0.28 -6.14 21.61
C ARG A 66 1.07 -5.81 22.87
N GLN A 67 2.31 -5.37 22.70
CA GLN A 67 3.11 -4.85 23.80
C GLN A 67 2.70 -3.42 24.20
N ALA A 68 2.94 -3.08 25.47
CA ALA A 68 2.81 -1.71 25.95
C ALA A 68 3.87 -0.82 25.29
N LYS A 69 3.54 0.46 25.09
CA LYS A 69 4.52 1.42 24.58
C LYS A 69 5.56 1.71 25.64
N ASP A 70 6.82 1.61 25.27
CA ASP A 70 7.95 2.03 26.10
C ASP A 70 8.46 3.42 25.67
N VAL A 71 9.11 4.13 26.59
CA VAL A 71 9.74 5.42 26.31
C VAL A 71 11.11 5.18 25.70
N GLN A 72 11.23 5.42 24.40
CA GLN A 72 12.49 5.27 23.67
C GLN A 72 13.11 6.64 23.34
N ASP A 73 14.44 6.69 23.34
CA ASP A 73 15.17 7.82 22.77
C ASP A 73 14.91 7.89 21.26
N ARG A 74 14.28 8.99 20.84
CA ARG A 74 13.90 9.22 19.44
C ARG A 74 15.11 9.36 18.51
N ALA A 75 16.22 9.90 19.00
CA ALA A 75 17.41 10.08 18.19
C ALA A 75 18.08 8.74 17.90
N ALA A 76 18.22 7.91 18.94
CA ALA A 76 18.73 6.54 18.81
C ALA A 76 17.85 5.69 17.86
N LEU A 77 16.52 5.77 18.01
CA LEU A 77 15.59 5.02 17.16
C LEU A 77 15.68 5.45 15.69
N ALA A 78 15.79 6.76 15.42
CA ALA A 78 15.96 7.24 14.05
C ALA A 78 17.27 6.75 13.42
N GLU A 79 18.35 6.67 14.19
CA GLU A 79 19.62 6.16 13.68
C GLU A 79 19.58 4.65 13.43
N ASP A 80 18.94 3.89 14.31
CA ASP A 80 18.70 2.46 14.11
C ASP A 80 17.91 2.19 12.83
N TRP A 81 16.85 2.96 12.56
CA TRP A 81 16.10 2.85 11.31
C TRP A 81 16.93 3.17 10.08
N ARG A 82 17.76 4.22 10.10
CA ARG A 82 18.67 4.51 8.98
C ARG A 82 19.70 3.42 8.77
N SER A 83 20.27 2.90 9.85
CA SER A 83 21.23 1.79 9.81
C SER A 83 20.61 0.53 9.20
N THR A 84 19.39 0.19 9.64
CA THR A 84 18.61 -0.93 9.10
C THR A 84 18.32 -0.72 7.61
N ALA A 85 17.84 0.46 7.22
CA ALA A 85 17.61 0.80 5.81
C ALA A 85 18.85 0.58 4.95
N ARG A 86 20.00 1.12 5.36
CA ARG A 86 21.28 0.97 4.64
C ARG A 86 21.73 -0.49 4.55
N THR A 87 21.54 -1.27 5.62
CA THR A 87 21.83 -2.72 5.64
C THR A 87 21.02 -3.48 4.58
N HIS A 88 19.78 -3.05 4.34
CA HIS A 88 18.92 -3.62 3.29
C HIS A 88 19.05 -2.93 1.93
N GLY A 89 20.09 -2.11 1.72
CA GLY A 89 20.38 -1.47 0.43
C GLY A 89 19.49 -0.27 0.09
N PHE A 90 18.82 0.32 1.07
CA PHE A 90 18.05 1.55 0.90
C PHE A 90 18.78 2.73 1.55
N GLU A 91 19.05 3.78 0.78
CA GLU A 91 19.63 5.03 1.28
C GLU A 91 18.51 6.07 1.49
N PRO A 92 18.03 6.30 2.73
CA PRO A 92 16.85 7.13 2.98
C PRO A 92 17.03 8.62 2.63
N GLU A 93 18.28 9.07 2.55
CA GLU A 93 18.68 10.42 2.15
C GLU A 93 18.61 10.62 0.63
N GLN A 94 18.71 9.54 -0.16
CA GLN A 94 18.65 9.59 -1.62
C GLN A 94 17.20 9.50 -2.11
N ARG A 95 16.56 10.66 -2.23
CA ARG A 95 15.19 10.75 -2.76
C ARG A 95 15.18 10.90 -4.28
N PRO A 96 14.29 10.20 -5.00
CA PRO A 96 14.07 10.43 -6.43
C PRO A 96 13.66 11.88 -6.71
N LEU A 97 14.00 12.38 -7.90
CA LEU A 97 13.59 13.70 -8.33
C LEU A 97 12.11 13.70 -8.72
N GLY A 98 11.38 14.62 -8.09
CA GLY A 98 9.97 14.85 -8.33
C GLY A 98 9.65 15.58 -9.63
N ARG A 99 8.43 15.36 -10.15
CA ARG A 99 7.82 16.22 -11.18
C ARG A 99 6.32 16.36 -10.97
N THR A 100 5.78 17.53 -11.27
CA THR A 100 4.32 17.75 -11.34
C THR A 100 3.85 17.52 -12.77
N LEU A 101 2.68 16.88 -12.91
CA LEU A 101 2.01 16.75 -14.21
C LEU A 101 1.34 18.08 -14.58
N ASP A 102 1.45 18.46 -15.85
CA ASP A 102 0.70 19.62 -16.34
C ASP A 102 -0.81 19.32 -16.47
N ALA A 103 -1.60 20.30 -16.87
CA ALA A 103 -3.04 20.14 -17.01
C ALA A 103 -3.43 19.16 -18.14
N ALA A 104 -2.68 19.13 -19.24
CA ALA A 104 -2.96 18.27 -20.38
C ALA A 104 -2.61 16.80 -20.06
N GLU A 105 -1.48 16.56 -19.42
CA GLU A 105 -1.08 15.24 -18.93
C GLU A 105 -2.11 14.68 -17.93
N ARG A 106 -2.61 15.51 -17.02
CA ARG A 106 -3.66 15.10 -16.07
C ARG A 106 -4.98 14.76 -16.75
N ALA A 107 -5.40 15.56 -17.73
CA ALA A 107 -6.60 15.30 -18.51
C ALA A 107 -6.49 13.96 -19.28
N ALA A 108 -5.36 13.71 -19.93
CA ALA A 108 -5.11 12.45 -20.63
C ALA A 108 -5.12 11.24 -19.68
N ALA A 109 -4.58 11.39 -18.47
CA ALA A 109 -4.62 10.36 -17.45
C ALA A 109 -6.06 10.10 -16.96
N ALA A 110 -6.89 11.15 -16.81
CA ALA A 110 -8.30 11.02 -16.46
C ALA A 110 -9.08 10.27 -17.54
N ASP A 111 -8.91 10.63 -18.81
CA ASP A 111 -9.56 9.96 -19.94
C ASP A 111 -9.20 8.47 -19.99
N THR A 112 -7.91 8.16 -19.83
CA THR A 112 -7.42 6.77 -19.78
C THR A 112 -8.06 5.99 -18.62
N ALA A 113 -8.18 6.62 -17.45
CA ALA A 113 -8.76 5.98 -16.28
C ALA A 113 -10.27 5.70 -16.44
N VAL A 114 -11.01 6.67 -17.00
CA VAL A 114 -12.44 6.51 -17.30
C VAL A 114 -12.65 5.41 -18.34
N HIS A 115 -11.82 5.36 -19.38
CA HIS A 115 -11.90 4.32 -20.41
C HIS A 115 -11.70 2.92 -19.81
N ARG A 116 -10.62 2.71 -19.04
CA ARG A 116 -10.35 1.43 -18.39
C ARG A 116 -11.44 1.01 -17.42
N ALA A 117 -12.01 1.97 -16.68
CA ALA A 117 -13.13 1.71 -15.79
C ALA A 117 -14.39 1.27 -16.55
N ALA A 118 -14.67 1.91 -17.68
CA ALA A 118 -15.79 1.52 -18.53
C ALA A 118 -15.58 0.11 -19.12
N GLU A 119 -14.38 -0.21 -19.59
CA GLU A 119 -14.03 -1.56 -20.07
C GLU A 119 -14.22 -2.60 -18.95
N HIS A 120 -13.68 -2.34 -17.76
CA HIS A 120 -13.79 -3.25 -16.61
C HIS A 120 -15.24 -3.54 -16.22
N LEU A 121 -16.09 -2.50 -16.13
CA LEU A 121 -17.51 -2.67 -15.79
C LEU A 121 -18.28 -3.38 -16.91
N ALA A 122 -17.95 -3.07 -18.17
CA ALA A 122 -18.61 -3.65 -19.33
C ALA A 122 -18.35 -5.16 -19.51
N GLU A 123 -17.33 -5.73 -18.86
CA GLU A 123 -17.10 -7.18 -18.84
C GLU A 123 -18.28 -7.96 -18.23
N ARG A 124 -19.02 -7.35 -17.30
CA ARG A 124 -20.08 -8.01 -16.52
C ARG A 124 -21.45 -7.42 -16.79
N ASP A 125 -21.53 -6.11 -17.00
CA ASP A 125 -22.79 -5.38 -17.09
C ASP A 125 -22.83 -4.47 -18.33
N ALA A 126 -23.88 -4.63 -19.15
CA ALA A 126 -24.12 -3.74 -20.30
C ALA A 126 -24.56 -2.32 -19.91
N ARG A 127 -24.90 -2.11 -18.63
CA ARG A 127 -25.27 -0.81 -18.06
C ARG A 127 -24.71 -0.69 -16.65
N PHE A 128 -24.12 0.46 -16.34
CA PHE A 128 -23.57 0.75 -15.02
C PHE A 128 -23.89 2.20 -14.66
N SER A 129 -23.92 2.50 -13.36
CA SER A 129 -24.22 3.85 -12.91
C SER A 129 -23.00 4.76 -13.11
N ALA A 130 -23.25 6.07 -13.22
CA ALA A 130 -22.16 7.06 -13.21
C ALA A 130 -21.33 7.00 -11.92
N ARG A 131 -21.94 6.57 -10.81
CA ARG A 131 -21.26 6.38 -9.52
C ARG A 131 -20.24 5.24 -9.60
N ASP A 132 -20.62 4.11 -10.18
CA ASP A 132 -19.73 2.94 -10.30
C ASP A 132 -18.59 3.25 -11.28
N LEU A 133 -18.90 3.90 -12.41
CA LEU A 133 -17.88 4.37 -13.33
C LEU A 133 -16.88 5.32 -12.65
N ALA A 134 -17.36 6.28 -11.85
CA ALA A 134 -16.47 7.18 -11.12
C ALA A 134 -15.67 6.47 -10.03
N HIS A 135 -16.23 5.44 -9.38
CA HIS A 135 -15.51 4.63 -8.40
C HIS A 135 -14.36 3.86 -9.05
N GLU A 136 -14.66 3.11 -10.12
CA GLU A 136 -13.66 2.33 -10.85
C GLU A 136 -12.62 3.23 -11.52
N ALA A 137 -13.03 4.38 -12.08
CA ALA A 137 -12.10 5.34 -12.68
C ALA A 137 -11.10 5.87 -11.65
N ARG A 138 -11.50 6.06 -10.39
CA ARG A 138 -10.58 6.48 -9.33
C ARG A 138 -9.55 5.40 -9.03
N ILE A 139 -9.96 4.13 -8.97
CA ILE A 139 -9.06 3.00 -8.77
C ILE A 139 -8.09 2.88 -9.96
N ALA A 140 -8.63 2.85 -11.19
CA ALA A 140 -7.85 2.77 -12.43
C ALA A 140 -6.91 3.96 -12.62
N SER A 141 -7.29 5.14 -12.11
CA SER A 141 -6.43 6.32 -12.15
C SER A 141 -5.21 6.16 -11.28
N GLN A 142 -5.20 5.32 -10.24
CA GLN A 142 -4.04 5.16 -9.35
C GLN A 142 -3.48 6.52 -8.87
N GLY A 143 -4.35 7.51 -8.65
CA GLY A 143 -4.00 8.89 -8.29
C GLY A 143 -3.28 9.72 -9.38
N GLN A 144 -3.20 9.24 -10.63
CA GLN A 144 -2.61 9.99 -11.76
C GLN A 144 -3.49 11.16 -12.22
N ALA A 145 -4.81 11.06 -12.01
CA ALA A 145 -5.81 11.98 -12.52
C ALA A 145 -6.41 12.92 -11.44
N SER A 146 -5.85 12.93 -10.23
CA SER A 146 -6.36 13.74 -9.13
C SER A 146 -6.08 15.23 -9.34
N GLU A 147 -7.06 16.08 -9.07
CA GLU A 147 -6.85 17.51 -8.88
C GLU A 147 -6.15 17.76 -7.53
N LYS A 148 -5.35 18.83 -7.45
CA LYS A 148 -4.66 19.25 -6.22
C LYS A 148 -5.64 19.74 -5.17
#